data_AF-T2JKL7-F1
#
_entry.id   AF-T2JKL7-F1
#
_cell.length_a   1.000
_cell.length_b   1.000
_cell.length_c   1.000
_cell.angle_alpha   90.00
_cell.angle_beta   90.00
_cell.angle_gamma   90.00
#
_symmetry.space_group_name_H-M   'P 1'
#
loop_
_entity.id
_entity.type
_entity.pdbx_description
1 polymer ?
#
loop_
_entity_poly.entity_id
_entity_poly.type
_entity_poly.pdbx_seq_one_letter_code
_entity_poly.pdbx_strand_id
1 'polypeptide(L)'
;MGETMGGISNSQYCWRDAIVELKVRGIRGATTVTENSPEAIGEAVSELLNVIETQNQLNPEDIVSVTFTATQDIDAIFPAAIARQRPHWEDVPLLDVQQMSVHNSLERCIRVLIHFNTPKPQKEVSHVYLRGASNLRPDWRLTHTSSSVSTHSSSFKD
;
A
#
# COMPACT_ATOMS: atom_id res chain seq x y z
N MET A 1 29.18 11.19 64.28
CA MET A 1 28.46 12.22 63.50
C MET A 1 28.88 11.97 62.06
N GLY A 2 28.21 11.11 61.27
CA GLY A 2 26.84 11.29 60.75
C GLY A 2 26.87 12.45 59.76
N GLU A 3 26.65 12.35 58.45
CA GLU A 3 25.88 11.40 57.63
C GLU A 3 26.41 11.35 56.19
N THR A 4 25.92 10.34 55.48
CA THR A 4 26.16 9.90 54.09
C THR A 4 25.43 10.70 53.00
N MET A 5 26.04 10.72 51.80
CA MET A 5 25.44 10.65 50.44
C MET A 5 24.34 11.64 50.02
N GLY A 6 24.54 12.29 48.87
CA GLY A 6 23.49 13.09 48.23
C GLY A 6 23.79 13.52 46.79
N GLY A 7 23.88 12.55 45.88
CA GLY A 7 23.40 12.68 44.49
C GLY A 7 24.09 13.69 43.58
N ILE A 8 25.05 13.21 42.79
CA ILE A 8 25.29 13.78 41.46
C ILE A 8 23.99 13.54 40.67
N SER A 9 23.23 14.60 40.43
CA SER A 9 22.09 14.61 39.52
C SER A 9 22.62 14.43 38.09
N ASN A 10 22.85 13.17 37.71
CA ASN A 10 22.88 12.78 36.30
C ASN A 10 21.45 12.91 35.82
N SER A 11 21.08 14.09 35.33
CA SER A 11 19.84 14.29 34.58
C SER A 11 19.95 13.46 33.31
N GLN A 12 19.47 12.23 33.45
CA GLN A 12 19.19 11.22 32.48
C GLN A 12 18.09 11.74 31.54
N TYR A 13 18.39 12.76 30.75
CA TYR A 13 17.61 13.02 29.57
C TYR A 13 17.86 11.85 28.62
N CYS A 14 16.96 10.88 28.66
CA CYS A 14 16.92 9.71 27.79
C CYS A 14 16.55 10.15 26.38
N TRP A 15 17.42 10.92 25.70
CA TRP A 15 17.40 11.12 24.26
C TRP A 15 18.01 9.88 23.60
N ARG A 16 17.44 8.71 23.85
CA ARG A 16 17.42 7.71 22.78
C ARG A 16 16.28 8.16 21.89
N ASP A 17 16.58 9.13 21.03
CA ASP A 17 15.89 9.24 19.76
C ASP A 17 15.86 7.81 19.22
N ALA A 18 14.68 7.20 19.26
CA ALA A 18 14.51 5.88 18.69
C ALA A 18 14.87 6.07 17.22
N ILE A 19 16.08 5.62 16.83
CA ILE A 19 16.47 5.65 15.43
C ILE A 19 15.47 4.76 14.71
N VAL A 20 14.50 5.38 14.07
CA VAL A 20 13.53 4.68 13.24
C VAL A 20 14.27 4.33 11.96
N GLU A 21 14.72 3.09 11.87
CA GLU A 21 15.39 2.59 10.67
C GLU A 21 14.40 2.55 9.51
N LEU A 22 14.49 3.52 8.60
CA LEU A 22 13.70 3.54 7.38
C LEU A 22 14.35 2.64 6.33
N LYS A 23 13.54 1.80 5.70
CA LYS A 23 13.96 0.95 4.58
C LYS A 23 13.04 1.20 3.40
N VAL A 24 13.59 1.02 2.20
CA VAL A 24 12.77 0.97 0.99
C VAL A 24 12.02 -0.37 0.96
N ARG A 25 10.72 -0.30 0.70
CA ARG A 25 9.84 -1.46 0.49
C ARG A 25 9.04 -1.29 -0.78
N GLY A 26 8.67 -2.43 -1.37
CA GLY A 26 7.81 -2.49 -2.56
C GLY A 26 6.38 -2.85 -2.19
N ILE A 27 5.40 -2.05 -2.62
CA ILE A 27 3.98 -2.42 -2.64
C ILE A 27 3.64 -2.90 -4.05
N ARG A 28 2.87 -3.98 -4.13
CA ARG A 28 2.37 -4.53 -5.41
C ARG A 28 0.89 -4.29 -5.48
N GLY A 29 0.44 -3.82 -6.63
CA GLY A 29 -0.96 -3.68 -6.97
C GLY A 29 -1.27 -4.30 -8.33
N ALA A 30 -2.48 -4.82 -8.51
CA ALA A 30 -3.01 -5.17 -9.83
C ALA A 30 -4.53 -5.06 -9.88
N THR A 31 -5.06 -4.66 -11.03
CA THR A 31 -6.49 -4.59 -11.32
C THR A 31 -6.73 -4.93 -12.79
N THR A 32 -7.99 -5.09 -13.18
CA THR A 32 -8.39 -5.28 -14.58
C THR A 32 -9.45 -4.26 -14.98
N VAL A 33 -9.41 -3.80 -16.22
CA VAL A 33 -10.43 -2.90 -16.77
C VAL A 33 -11.47 -3.67 -17.57
N THR A 34 -12.71 -3.19 -17.55
CA THR A 34 -13.83 -3.79 -18.30
C THR A 34 -13.69 -3.55 -19.80
N GLU A 35 -13.16 -2.39 -20.18
CA GLU A 35 -12.92 -1.96 -21.55
C GLU A 35 -11.69 -1.03 -21.61
N ASN A 36 -11.14 -0.83 -22.82
CA ASN A 36 -10.03 0.07 -23.07
C ASN A 36 -10.56 1.49 -23.37
N SER A 37 -11.11 2.14 -22.34
CA SER A 37 -11.55 3.54 -22.37
C SER A 37 -10.87 4.34 -21.26
N PRO A 38 -10.61 5.66 -21.45
CA PRO A 38 -10.03 6.50 -20.41
C PRO A 38 -10.81 6.46 -19.10
N GLU A 39 -12.14 6.40 -19.18
CA GLU A 39 -13.05 6.35 -18.04
C GLU A 39 -12.89 5.04 -17.25
N ALA A 40 -12.95 3.89 -17.92
CA ALA A 40 -12.82 2.59 -17.26
C ALA A 40 -11.42 2.38 -16.67
N ILE A 41 -10.37 2.87 -17.34
CA ILE A 41 -9.00 2.85 -16.84
C ILE A 41 -8.87 3.78 -15.63
N GLY A 42 -9.40 5.00 -15.71
CA GLY A 42 -9.38 5.98 -14.63
C GLY A 42 -10.05 5.47 -13.36
N GLU A 43 -11.23 4.86 -13.49
CA GLU A 43 -11.95 4.24 -12.38
C GLU A 43 -11.13 3.14 -11.71
N ALA A 44 -10.63 2.17 -12.51
CA ALA A 44 -9.91 1.02 -11.98
C ALA A 44 -8.57 1.39 -11.32
N VAL A 45 -7.82 2.33 -11.91
CA VAL A 45 -6.55 2.83 -11.34
C VAL A 45 -6.81 3.61 -10.05
N SER A 46 -7.84 4.46 -10.02
CA SER A 46 -8.19 5.22 -8.81
C SER A 46 -8.63 4.31 -7.67
N GLU A 47 -9.47 3.30 -7.97
CA GLU A 47 -9.86 2.29 -6.99
C GLU A 47 -8.64 1.55 -6.43
N LEU A 48 -7.73 1.08 -7.30
CA LEU A 48 -6.53 0.37 -6.90
C LEU A 48 -5.65 1.21 -5.97
N LEU A 49 -5.38 2.47 -6.32
CA LEU A 49 -4.54 3.36 -5.52
C LEU A 49 -5.20 3.74 -4.20
N ASN A 50 -6.52 3.97 -4.16
CA ASN A 50 -7.27 4.23 -2.92
C ASN A 50 -7.11 3.08 -1.92
N VAL A 51 -7.25 1.83 -2.37
CA VAL A 51 -7.10 0.65 -1.50
C VAL A 51 -5.65 0.50 -1.04
N ILE A 52 -4.67 0.70 -1.92
CA ILE A 52 -3.25 0.64 -1.57
C ILE A 52 -2.90 1.66 -0.50
N GLU A 53 -3.29 2.92 -0.69
CA GLU A 53 -3.01 4.01 0.25
C GLU A 53 -3.64 3.72 1.61
N THR A 54 -4.91 3.31 1.62
CA THR A 54 -5.65 3.00 2.85
C THR A 54 -5.00 1.87 3.63
N GLN A 55 -4.67 0.75 2.97
CA GLN A 55 -4.14 -0.44 3.65
C GLN A 55 -2.72 -0.25 4.15
N ASN A 56 -1.90 0.52 3.43
CA ASN A 56 -0.52 0.75 3.81
C ASN A 56 -0.31 2.02 4.65
N GLN A 57 -1.35 2.84 4.83
CA GLN A 57 -1.23 4.21 5.39
C GLN A 57 -0.14 4.98 4.64
N LEU A 58 -0.20 4.89 3.30
CA LEU A 58 0.84 5.42 2.43
C LEU A 58 0.73 6.95 2.36
N ASN A 59 1.76 7.65 2.84
CA ASN A 59 1.92 9.07 2.59
C ASN A 59 2.66 9.25 1.25
N PRO A 60 2.12 10.04 0.29
CA PRO A 60 2.81 10.33 -0.97
C PRO A 60 4.23 10.88 -0.82
N GLU A 61 4.51 11.64 0.25
CA GLU A 61 5.87 12.16 0.53
C GLU A 61 6.90 11.05 0.83
N ASP A 62 6.46 9.87 1.26
CA ASP A 62 7.32 8.73 1.53
C ASP A 62 7.59 7.89 0.26
N ILE A 63 6.90 8.18 -0.85
CA ILE A 63 7.02 7.43 -2.11
C ILE A 63 8.33 7.82 -2.81
N VAL A 64 9.17 6.83 -3.04
CA VAL A 64 10.40 6.96 -3.82
C VAL A 64 10.09 6.97 -5.33
N SER A 65 9.22 6.06 -5.78
CA SER A 65 8.79 5.98 -7.18
C SER A 65 7.57 5.07 -7.34
N VAL A 66 6.84 5.27 -8.44
CA VAL A 66 5.78 4.37 -8.88
C VAL A 66 6.01 3.95 -10.33
N THR A 67 5.95 2.65 -10.56
CA THR A 67 5.97 2.08 -11.91
C THR A 67 4.65 1.38 -12.18
N PHE A 68 3.95 1.81 -13.22
CA PHE A 68 2.79 1.12 -13.75
C PHE A 68 3.18 0.25 -14.93
N THR A 69 2.48 -0.88 -15.08
CA THR A 69 2.53 -1.70 -16.27
C THR A 69 1.13 -1.94 -16.79
N ALA A 70 0.90 -1.85 -18.10
CA ALA A 70 -0.37 -2.24 -18.72
C ALA A 70 -0.14 -3.36 -19.73
N THR A 71 -1.10 -4.25 -19.92
CA THR A 71 -1.08 -5.23 -21.03
C THR A 71 -1.26 -4.54 -22.39
N GLN A 72 -0.85 -5.19 -23.47
CA GLN A 72 -0.80 -4.59 -24.82
C GLN A 72 -2.17 -4.18 -25.39
N ASP A 73 -3.23 -4.70 -24.81
CA ASP A 73 -4.63 -4.40 -25.12
C ASP A 73 -5.19 -3.17 -24.37
N ILE A 74 -4.33 -2.41 -23.68
CA ILE A 74 -4.64 -1.12 -23.04
C ILE A 74 -3.75 -0.04 -23.63
N ASP A 75 -4.35 0.87 -24.38
CA ASP A 75 -3.67 1.99 -25.05
C ASP A 75 -4.44 3.33 -24.99
N ALA A 76 -5.60 3.37 -24.35
CA ALA A 76 -6.46 4.56 -24.36
C ALA A 76 -5.97 5.71 -23.48
N ILE A 77 -5.27 5.42 -22.37
CA ILE A 77 -4.68 6.43 -21.48
C ILE A 77 -3.54 5.84 -20.64
N PHE A 78 -2.57 6.69 -20.29
CA PHE A 78 -1.51 6.36 -19.35
C PHE A 78 -2.03 6.25 -17.91
N PRO A 79 -1.82 5.12 -17.20
CA PRO A 79 -2.17 4.99 -15.79
C PRO A 79 -1.52 6.07 -14.90
N ALA A 80 -0.26 6.45 -15.16
CA ALA A 80 0.38 7.54 -14.42
C ALA A 80 -0.33 8.89 -14.59
N ALA A 81 -1.02 9.14 -15.71
CA ALA A 81 -1.77 10.38 -15.89
C ALA A 81 -2.98 10.48 -14.96
N ILE A 82 -3.57 9.34 -14.58
CA ILE A 82 -4.62 9.24 -13.56
C ILE A 82 -4.03 9.48 -12.17
N ALA A 83 -2.89 8.85 -11.88
CA ALA A 83 -2.20 8.99 -10.59
C ALA A 83 -1.78 10.45 -10.29
N ARG A 84 -1.34 11.22 -11.31
CA ARG A 84 -0.99 12.65 -11.16
C ARG A 84 -2.14 13.55 -10.71
N GLN A 85 -3.39 13.13 -10.89
CA GLN A 85 -4.56 13.92 -10.48
C GLN A 85 -4.90 13.73 -9.01
N ARG A 86 -4.20 12.80 -8.33
CA ARG A 86 -4.41 12.53 -6.90
C ARG A 86 -3.79 13.65 -6.05
N PRO A 87 -4.41 14.00 -4.91
CA PRO A 87 -3.82 14.97 -3.99
C PRO A 87 -2.42 14.54 -3.53
N HIS A 88 -1.45 15.45 -3.56
CA HIS A 88 -0.08 15.26 -3.06
C HIS A 88 0.78 14.31 -3.91
N TRP A 89 0.34 13.94 -5.11
CA TRP A 89 1.11 13.10 -6.04
C TRP A 89 1.91 13.91 -7.08
N GLU A 90 1.79 15.24 -7.07
CA GLU A 90 2.42 16.15 -8.04
C GLU A 90 3.95 15.97 -8.17
N ASP A 91 4.65 15.66 -7.08
CA ASP A 91 6.10 15.48 -7.04
C ASP A 91 6.56 14.02 -7.07
N VAL A 92 5.63 13.06 -7.08
CA VAL A 92 5.97 11.63 -7.09
C VAL A 92 6.51 11.22 -8.46
N PRO A 93 7.69 10.58 -8.55
CA PRO A 93 8.20 10.06 -9.82
C PRO A 93 7.35 8.89 -10.34
N LEU A 94 6.73 9.06 -11.51
CA LEU A 94 5.87 8.06 -12.15
C LEU A 94 6.42 7.60 -13.49
N LEU A 95 6.35 6.29 -13.75
CA LEU A 95 6.73 5.68 -15.02
C LEU A 95 5.67 4.67 -15.46
N ASP A 96 5.23 4.76 -16.71
CA ASP A 96 4.44 3.70 -17.36
C ASP A 96 5.35 2.87 -18.26
N VAL A 97 5.21 1.55 -18.21
CA VAL A 97 5.87 0.62 -19.14
C VAL A 97 4.87 -0.40 -19.69
N GLN A 98 5.15 -0.94 -20.88
CA GLN A 98 4.35 -2.06 -21.37
C GLN A 98 4.68 -3.32 -20.57
N GLN A 99 3.65 -4.05 -20.13
CA GLN A 99 3.80 -5.38 -19.55
C GLN A 99 4.26 -6.37 -20.63
N MET A 100 5.12 -7.31 -20.22
CA MET A 100 5.52 -8.44 -21.06
C MET A 100 4.29 -9.14 -21.66
N SER A 101 4.30 -9.36 -22.97
CA SER A 101 3.24 -10.08 -23.68
C SER A 101 3.45 -11.58 -23.53
N VAL A 102 2.56 -12.23 -22.79
CA VAL A 102 2.59 -13.67 -22.54
C VAL A 102 1.27 -14.27 -23.04
N HIS A 103 1.37 -15.32 -23.86
CA HIS A 103 0.20 -16.00 -24.41
C HIS A 103 -0.73 -16.53 -23.30
N ASN A 104 -2.04 -16.34 -23.45
CA ASN A 104 -3.09 -16.67 -22.46
C ASN A 104 -2.89 -16.06 -21.07
N SER A 105 -2.14 -14.96 -20.96
CA SER A 105 -2.05 -14.20 -19.72
C SER A 105 -3.28 -13.33 -19.50
N LEU A 106 -3.44 -12.82 -18.27
CA LEU A 106 -4.57 -11.99 -17.88
C LEU A 106 -4.61 -10.70 -18.72
N GLU A 107 -5.63 -10.62 -19.58
CA GLU A 107 -5.95 -9.46 -20.43
C GLU A 107 -6.43 -8.24 -19.63
N ARG A 108 -6.36 -7.07 -20.28
CA ARG A 108 -6.82 -5.78 -19.76
C ARG A 108 -6.36 -5.51 -18.33
N CYS A 109 -5.11 -5.84 -18.03
CA CYS A 109 -4.58 -5.81 -16.68
C CYS A 109 -3.55 -4.69 -16.49
N ILE A 110 -3.82 -3.82 -15.51
CA ILE A 110 -2.91 -2.78 -15.04
C ILE A 110 -2.29 -3.26 -13.74
N ARG A 111 -0.97 -3.12 -13.61
CA ARG A 111 -0.21 -3.44 -12.40
C ARG A 111 0.56 -2.21 -11.95
N VAL A 112 0.86 -2.16 -10.65
CA VAL A 112 1.68 -1.12 -10.05
C VAL A 112 2.72 -1.74 -9.12
N LEU A 113 3.91 -1.15 -9.12
CA LEU A 113 4.96 -1.35 -8.14
C LEU A 113 5.30 0.02 -7.55
N ILE A 114 5.06 0.19 -6.26
CA ILE A 114 5.39 1.42 -5.52
C ILE A 114 6.59 1.13 -4.64
N HIS A 115 7.66 1.91 -4.76
CA HIS A 115 8.73 1.94 -3.78
C HIS A 115 8.49 3.08 -2.80
N PHE A 116 8.53 2.80 -1.51
CA PHE A 116 8.35 3.82 -0.47
C PHE A 116 9.27 3.56 0.72
N ASN A 117 9.58 4.63 1.45
CA ASN A 117 10.33 4.58 2.70
C ASN A 117 9.40 4.23 3.84
N THR A 118 9.74 3.22 4.64
CA THR A 118 8.91 2.82 5.77
C THR A 118 9.72 2.11 6.85
N PRO A 119 9.33 2.23 8.13
CA PRO A 119 9.83 1.36 9.18
C PRO A 119 9.22 -0.04 9.13
N LYS A 120 8.14 -0.24 8.37
CA LYS A 120 7.41 -1.51 8.34
C LYS A 120 8.31 -2.65 7.81
N PRO A 121 8.34 -3.82 8.48
CA PRO A 121 8.98 -4.99 7.92
C PRO A 121 8.24 -5.46 6.66
N GLN A 122 8.94 -6.17 5.77
CA GLN A 122 8.39 -6.56 4.47
C GLN A 122 7.09 -7.38 4.56
N LYS A 123 6.94 -8.21 5.59
CA LYS A 123 5.75 -9.03 5.84
C LYS A 123 4.49 -8.23 6.21
N GLU A 124 4.65 -6.96 6.61
CA GLU A 124 3.54 -6.07 7.00
C GLU A 124 3.12 -5.15 5.85
N VAL A 125 3.78 -5.23 4.70
CA VAL A 125 3.37 -4.50 3.50
C VAL A 125 2.17 -5.20 2.87
N SER A 126 1.07 -4.48 2.71
CA SER A 126 -0.16 -5.01 2.13
C SER A 126 -0.16 -4.84 0.62
N HIS A 127 -0.15 -5.96 -0.11
CA HIS A 127 -0.29 -5.97 -1.57
C HIS A 127 -1.77 -6.08 -1.97
N VAL A 128 -2.15 -5.44 -3.08
CA VAL A 128 -3.57 -5.27 -3.45
C VAL A 128 -3.85 -5.87 -4.83
N TYR A 129 -4.79 -6.80 -4.91
CA TYR A 129 -5.19 -7.45 -6.16
C TYR A 129 -6.71 -7.41 -6.30
N LEU A 130 -7.21 -6.59 -7.20
CA LEU A 130 -8.63 -6.32 -7.39
C LEU A 130 -9.16 -6.97 -8.66
N ARG A 131 -10.50 -7.06 -8.76
CA ARG A 131 -11.22 -7.48 -9.98
C ARG A 131 -10.67 -8.82 -10.52
N GLY A 132 -10.45 -8.93 -11.84
CA GLY A 132 -9.88 -10.12 -12.48
C GLY A 132 -8.44 -10.44 -12.05
N ALA A 133 -7.72 -9.47 -11.47
CA ALA A 133 -6.35 -9.68 -10.99
C ALA A 133 -6.27 -10.37 -9.62
N SER A 134 -7.39 -10.50 -8.89
CA SER A 134 -7.49 -11.21 -7.59
C SER A 134 -7.03 -12.69 -7.63
N ASN A 135 -6.94 -13.27 -8.83
CA ASN A 135 -6.48 -14.63 -9.05
C ASN A 135 -4.95 -14.74 -9.28
N LEU A 136 -4.24 -13.63 -9.48
CA LEU A 136 -2.80 -13.65 -9.75
C LEU A 136 -1.98 -14.09 -8.53
N ARG A 137 -2.46 -13.79 -7.31
CA ARG A 137 -1.81 -14.15 -6.04
C ARG A 137 -2.86 -14.54 -5.00
N PRO A 138 -3.38 -15.79 -5.06
CA PRO A 138 -4.37 -16.27 -4.11
C PRO A 138 -3.92 -16.20 -2.64
N ASP A 139 -2.61 -16.29 -2.41
CA ASP A 139 -1.93 -16.20 -1.12
C ASP A 139 -1.90 -14.77 -0.53
N TRP A 140 -2.12 -13.74 -1.36
CA TRP A 140 -2.23 -12.34 -0.95
C TRP A 140 -3.67 -11.80 -1.03
N ARG A 141 -4.65 -12.70 -1.14
CA ARG A 141 -6.06 -12.30 -1.05
C ARG A 141 -6.32 -11.68 0.31
N LEU A 142 -7.22 -10.70 0.30
CA LEU A 142 -7.75 -10.06 1.49
C LEU A 142 -8.31 -11.14 2.44
N THR A 143 -7.55 -11.51 3.46
CA THR A 143 -8.14 -12.17 4.63
C THR A 143 -8.85 -11.09 5.40
N HIS A 144 -10.18 -10.99 5.23
CA HIS A 144 -11.01 -10.34 6.21
C HIS A 144 -10.85 -11.10 7.52
N THR A 145 -9.94 -10.65 8.39
CA THR A 145 -9.95 -11.09 9.78
C THR A 145 -11.21 -10.50 10.38
N SER A 146 -12.29 -11.27 10.38
CA SER A 146 -13.49 -10.99 11.15
C SER A 146 -13.09 -11.02 12.62
N SER A 147 -12.86 -9.84 13.21
CA SER A 147 -12.84 -9.69 14.66
C SER A 147 -14.21 -10.15 15.16
N SER A 148 -14.26 -11.33 15.75
CA SER A 148 -15.43 -11.85 16.44
C SER A 148 -15.85 -10.87 17.53
N VAL A 149 -16.97 -10.18 17.32
CA VAL A 149 -17.68 -9.49 18.39
C VAL A 149 -18.16 -10.56 19.36
N SER A 150 -17.53 -10.62 20.53
CA SER A 150 -18.02 -11.41 21.66
C SER A 150 -19.27 -10.74 22.22
N THR A 151 -20.44 -11.14 21.74
CA THR A 151 -21.72 -10.77 22.35
C THR A 151 -21.80 -11.41 23.73
N HIS A 152 -21.64 -10.63 24.80
CA HIS A 152 -22.08 -11.04 26.13
C HIS A 152 -23.62 -11.05 26.14
N SER A 153 -24.22 -12.23 26.02
CA SER A 153 -25.62 -12.43 26.37
C SER A 153 -25.73 -12.60 27.88
N SER A 154 -26.08 -11.53 28.59
CA SER A 154 -26.62 -11.67 29.95
C SER A 154 -28.04 -12.21 29.85
N SER A 155 -28.24 -13.46 30.25
CA SER A 155 -29.56 -14.05 30.47
C SER A 155 -29.48 -15.04 31.62
N PHE A 156 -29.96 -14.61 32.78
CA PHE A 156 -30.39 -15.41 33.93
C PHE A 156 -31.66 -14.66 34.41
N LYS A 157 -32.86 -15.06 34.01
CA LYS A 157 -33.74 -16.13 34.52
C LYS A 157 -34.08 -16.02 36.03
N ASP A 158 -35.38 -15.84 36.21
CA ASP A 158 -36.28 -16.03 37.37
C ASP A 158 -36.25 -14.99 38.51
#